data_AF-A0A4P5YNP1-F1
#
_entry.id   AF-A0A4P5YNP1-F1
#
_cell.length_a   1.000
_cell.length_b   1.000
_cell.length_c   1.000
_cell.angle_alpha   90.00
_cell.angle_beta   90.00
_cell.angle_gamma   90.00
#
_symmetry.space_group_name_H-M   'P 1'
#
loop_
_entity.id
_entity.type
_entity.pdbx_description
1 polymer ?
#
loop_
_entity_poly.entity_id
_entity_poly.type
_entity_poly.pdbx_seq_one_letter_code
_entity_poly.pdbx_strand_id
1 'polypeptide(L)' 'MRYLIELRLNHAMVLLRHTDHNIEQIAEECGFPNRYYLTRTLSEYRLIIPR' A
#
# COMPACT_ATOMS: atom_id res chain seq x y z
N MET A 1 15.61 4.35 -4.02
CA MET A 1 14.21 4.68 -3.63
C MET A 1 13.21 3.51 -3.66
N ARG A 2 13.47 2.33 -4.24
CA ARG A 2 12.46 1.25 -4.33
C ARG A 2 12.11 0.60 -2.99
N TYR A 3 13.11 0.33 -2.15
CA TYR A 3 12.95 -0.37 -0.87
C TYR A 3 11.94 0.30 0.10
N LEU A 4 11.96 1.63 0.20
CA LEU A 4 11.02 2.38 1.04
C LEU A 4 9.56 2.23 0.58
N ILE A 5 9.34 2.21 -0.74
CA ILE A 5 8.01 2.01 -1.31
C ILE A 5 7.54 0.58 -1.04
N GLU A 6 8.41 -0.41 -1.23
CA GLU A 6 8.08 -1.82 -0.95
C GLU A 6 7.75 -2.04 0.53
N LEU A 7 8.49 -1.42 1.45
CA LEU A 7 8.20 -1.48 2.89
C LEU A 7 6.82 -0.89 3.21
N ARG A 8 6.50 0.29 2.65
CA ARG A 8 5.19 0.95 2.83
C ARG A 8 4.04 0.12 2.26
N LEU A 9 4.26 -0.51 1.10
CA LEU A 9 3.25 -1.37 0.48
C LEU A 9 3.03 -2.65 1.28
N ASN A 10 4.08 -3.25 1.84
CA ASN A 10 3.94 -4.39 2.74
C ASN A 10 3.14 -4.02 3.99
N HIS A 11 3.42 -2.86 4.59
CA HIS A 11 2.64 -2.36 5.71
C HIS A 11 1.16 -2.13 5.34
N ALA A 12 0.90 -1.47 4.21
CA ALA A 12 -0.46 -1.26 3.70
C ALA A 12 -1.21 -2.59 3.47
N MET A 13 -0.53 -3.62 2.96
CA MET A 13 -1.13 -4.95 2.77
C MET A 13 -1.46 -5.66 4.09
N VAL A 14 -0.68 -5.43 5.15
CA VAL A 14 -0.99 -5.96 6.49
C VAL A 14 -2.23 -5.25 7.03
N LEU A 15 -2.28 -3.92 6.96
CA LEU A 15 -3.44 -3.14 7.41
C LEU A 15 -4.71 -3.55 6.65
N LEU A 16 -4.66 -3.65 5.32
CA LEU A 16 -5.78 -4.11 4.49
C LEU A 16 -6.32 -5.50 4.85
N ARG A 17 -5.53 -6.35 5.53
CA ARG A 17 -5.92 -7.72 5.92
C ARG A 17 -6.32 -7.84 7.38
N HIS A 18 -5.79 -6.97 8.23
CA HIS A 18 -5.89 -7.09 9.69
C HIS A 18 -6.64 -5.94 10.35
N THR A 19 -7.06 -4.93 9.60
CA THR A 19 -7.87 -3.82 10.09
C THR A 19 -9.07 -3.57 9.18
N ASP A 20 -10.11 -2.94 9.74
CA ASP A 20 -11.26 -2.42 8.99
C ASP A 20 -11.03 -0.97 8.50
N HIS A 21 -9.76 -0.52 8.46
CA HIS A 21 -9.44 0.83 7.98
C HIS A 21 -9.81 0.94 6.50
N ASN A 22 -10.39 2.09 6.14
CA ASN A 22 -10.63 2.38 4.74
C ASN A 22 -9.31 2.72 4.02
N ILE A 23 -9.32 2.66 2.68
CA ILE A 23 -8.11 2.84 1.86
C ILE A 23 -7.49 4.23 2.05
N GLU A 24 -8.29 5.25 2.39
CA GLU A 24 -7.81 6.61 2.62
C GLU A 24 -7.01 6.70 3.94
N GLN A 25 -7.52 6.11 5.01
CA GLN A 25 -6.81 5.98 6.30
C GLN A 25 -5.50 5.20 6.14
N ILE A 26 -5.53 4.08 5.41
CA ILE A 26 -4.33 3.26 5.16
C ILE A 26 -3.30 4.02 4.32
N ALA A 27 -3.74 4.83 3.36
CA ALA A 27 -2.84 5.65 2.55
C ALA A 27 -2.12 6.68 3.42
N GLU A 28 -2.85 7.39 4.28
CA GLU A 28 -2.28 8.36 5.21
C GLU A 28 -1.30 7.68 6.18
N GLU A 29 -1.68 6.56 6.78
CA GLU A 29 -0.87 5.79 7.73
C GLU A 29 0.43 5.26 7.11
N CYS A 30 0.39 4.88 5.83
CA CYS A 30 1.57 4.39 5.10
C CYS A 30 2.37 5.52 4.42
N GLY A 31 1.99 6.78 4.61
CA GLY A 31 2.70 7.94 4.04
C GLY A 31 2.52 8.09 2.53
N PHE A 32 1.37 7.66 2.01
CA PHE A 32 0.93 7.93 0.65
C PHE A 32 0.06 9.17 0.59
N PRO A 33 0.21 10.00 -0.46
CA PRO A 33 -0.48 11.29 -0.54
C PRO A 33 -1.99 11.18 -0.70
N ASN A 34 -2.48 10.06 -1.24
CA ASN A 34 -3.90 9.78 -1.36
C ASN A 34 -4.16 8.30 -1.67
N ARG A 35 -5.42 7.88 -1.52
CA ARG A 35 -5.90 6.54 -1.85
C ARG A 35 -5.61 6.10 -3.29
N TYR A 36 -5.64 7.01 -4.25
CA TYR A 36 -5.45 6.69 -5.67
C TYR A 36 -3.99 6.30 -5.94
N TYR A 37 -3.04 7.01 -5.34
CA TYR A 37 -1.63 6.70 -5.44
C TYR A 37 -1.31 5.35 -4.79
N LEU A 38 -1.82 5.11 -3.57
CA LEU A 38 -1.70 3.80 -2.91
C LEU A 38 -2.24 2.68 -3.82
N THR A 39 -3.47 2.83 -4.32
CA THR A 39 -4.13 1.79 -5.13
C THR A 39 -3.37 1.50 -6.43
N ARG A 40 -2.90 2.55 -7.12
CA ARG A 40 -2.11 2.40 -8.34
C ARG A 40 -0.80 1.67 -8.06
N THR A 41 -0.04 2.14 -7.08
CA THR A 41 1.26 1.54 -6.73
C THR A 41 1.11 0.12 -6.19
N LEU A 42 0.05 -0.17 -5.42
CA LEU A 42 -0.26 -1.52 -4.95
C LEU A 42 -0.60 -2.47 -6.10
N SER A 43 -1.34 -1.98 -7.10
CA SER A 43 -1.70 -2.75 -8.31
C SER A 43 -0.47 -3.07 -9.14
N GLU A 44 0.40 -2.09 -9.36
CA GLU A 44 1.70 -2.28 -10.01
C GLU A 44 2.56 -3.27 -9.23
N TYR A 45 2.65 -3.13 -7.89
CA TYR A 45 3.46 -4.00 -7.04
C TYR A 45 3.02 -5.46 -7.07
N ARG A 46 1.71 -5.73 -7.05
CA ARG A 46 1.17 -7.09 -7.18
C ARG A 46 1.45 -7.75 -8.53
N LEU A 47 1.71 -6.99 -9.58
CA LEU A 47 2.10 -7.55 -10.89
C LEU A 47 3.59 -7.95 -10.92
N ILE A 48 4.42 -7.32 -10.09
CA ILE A 48 5.87 -7.53 -10.06
C ILE A 48 6.24 -8.70 -9.12
N ILE A 49 5.41 -8.96 -8.10
CA ILE A 49 5.60 -10.09 -7.20
C ILE A 49 4.68 -11.25 -7.67
N PRO A 50 5.21 -12.27 -8.36
CA PRO A 50 4.43 -13.48 -8.61
C PRO A 50 4.20 -14.19 -7.28
N ARG A 51 2.97 -14.69 -7.12
CA ARG A 51 2.41 -15.23 -5.88
C ARG A 51 3.10 -16.50 -5.40
#